data_AF-A0A946Z933-F1
#
_entry.id   AF-A0A946Z933-F1
#
_cell.length_a   1.000
_cell.length_b   1.000
_cell.length_c   1.000
_cell.angle_alpha   90.00
_cell.angle_beta   90.00
_cell.angle_gamma   90.00
#
_symmetry.space_group_name_H-M   'P 1'
#
loop_
_entity.id
_entity.type
_entity.pdbx_description
1 polymer ?
#
loop_
_entity_poly.entity_id
_entity_poly.type
_entity_poly.pdbx_seq_one_letter_code
_entity_poly.pdbx_strand_id
1 'polypeptide(L)'
;MQTQKVVTYIVEWLLDYATSNHQKGFVVGVSGGIDSAVTSTLCAKTGLPVLCVEMPIHQGKNQVSRANLHIDWLQENFPNVSRQPVNLTPVFDNLVSSLPPVEDEEQRFMSLANTRARLRMTTLYYFAAL
;
A
#
# COMPACT_ATOMS: atom_id res chain seq x y z
N MET A 1 -15.54 17.57 -15.45
CA MET A 1 -15.65 16.77 -14.20
C MET A 1 -15.56 17.73 -13.02
N GLN A 2 -16.42 17.59 -12.00
CA GLN A 2 -16.40 18.47 -10.82
C GLN A 2 -15.44 17.90 -9.74
N THR A 3 -14.13 17.88 -10.05
CA THR A 3 -13.11 17.13 -9.29
C THR A 3 -13.10 17.46 -7.81
N GLN A 4 -13.19 18.74 -7.42
CA GLN A 4 -13.17 19.13 -6.02
C GLN A 4 -14.35 18.54 -5.23
N LYS A 5 -15.54 18.50 -5.82
CA LYS A 5 -16.72 17.88 -5.18
C LYS A 5 -16.55 16.37 -5.02
N VAL A 6 -15.95 15.70 -6.00
CA VAL A 6 -15.65 14.27 -5.92
C VAL A 6 -14.64 13.99 -4.82
N VAL A 7 -13.60 14.81 -4.69
CA VAL A 7 -12.60 14.70 -3.61
C VAL A 7 -13.28 14.87 -2.25
N THR A 8 -14.06 15.93 -2.05
CA THR A 8 -14.80 16.16 -0.80
C THR A 8 -15.69 14.98 -0.46
N TYR A 9 -16.50 14.50 -1.42
CA TYR A 9 -17.38 13.37 -1.21
C TYR A 9 -16.63 12.09 -0.78
N ILE A 10 -15.51 11.75 -1.44
CA ILE A 10 -14.76 10.53 -1.11
C ILE A 10 -14.10 10.67 0.28
N VAL A 11 -13.56 11.85 0.62
CA VAL A 11 -12.94 12.08 1.94
C VAL A 11 -13.96 11.97 3.05
N GLU A 12 -15.13 12.59 2.89
CA GLU A 12 -16.25 12.48 3.85
C GLU A 12 -16.72 11.04 3.96
N TRP A 13 -16.91 10.34 2.84
CA TRP A 13 -17.30 8.93 2.84
C TRP A 13 -16.29 8.02 3.56
N LEU A 14 -14.98 8.23 3.37
CA LEU A 14 -13.93 7.48 4.07
C LEU A 14 -13.97 7.75 5.58
N LEU A 15 -14.13 9.01 5.97
CA LEU A 15 -14.21 9.42 7.38
C LEU A 15 -15.44 8.81 8.06
N ASP A 16 -16.61 8.89 7.41
CA ASP A 16 -17.87 8.35 7.92
C ASP A 16 -17.78 6.83 8.06
N TYR A 17 -17.20 6.14 7.08
CA TYR A 17 -17.02 4.68 7.13
C TYR A 17 -16.11 4.26 8.29
N ALA A 18 -14.97 4.93 8.45
CA ALA A 18 -14.02 4.61 9.52
C ALA A 18 -14.62 4.88 10.91
N THR A 19 -15.26 6.04 11.10
CA THR A 19 -15.84 6.43 12.39
C THR A 19 -17.05 5.57 12.79
N SER A 20 -17.94 5.28 11.83
CA SER A 20 -19.13 4.43 12.06
C SER A 20 -18.77 2.99 12.40
N ASN A 21 -17.61 2.51 11.94
CA ASN A 21 -17.10 1.17 12.25
C ASN A 21 -16.03 1.17 13.37
N HIS A 22 -15.92 2.27 14.12
CA HIS A 22 -14.98 2.42 15.24
C HIS A 22 -13.51 2.14 14.89
N GLN A 23 -13.13 2.42 13.65
CA GLN A 23 -11.74 2.29 13.18
C GLN A 23 -10.94 3.53 13.57
N LYS A 24 -9.65 3.32 13.86
CA LYS A 24 -8.74 4.40 14.33
C LYS A 24 -8.08 5.15 13.18
N GLY A 25 -8.12 4.63 11.96
CA GLY A 25 -7.37 5.17 10.84
C GLY A 25 -7.24 4.19 9.67
N PHE A 26 -6.24 4.42 8.82
CA PHE A 26 -6.05 3.67 7.58
C PHE A 26 -4.62 3.11 7.48
N VAL A 27 -4.50 1.92 6.88
CA VAL A 27 -3.21 1.33 6.47
C VAL A 27 -3.23 1.23 4.95
N VAL A 28 -2.24 1.82 4.28
CA VAL A 28 -2.19 1.89 2.81
C VAL A 28 -0.82 1.44 2.31
N GLY A 29 -0.80 0.46 1.40
CA GLY A 29 0.41 0.09 0.68
C GLY A 29 0.72 1.08 -0.44
N VAL A 30 1.85 1.78 -0.36
CA VAL A 30 2.26 2.77 -1.38
C VAL A 30 3.27 2.15 -2.32
N SER A 31 2.89 1.98 -3.59
CA SER A 31 3.68 1.25 -4.59
C SER A 31 4.50 2.15 -5.53
N GLY A 32 4.30 3.46 -5.46
CA GLY A 32 4.83 4.43 -6.42
C GLY A 32 4.01 4.53 -7.72
N GLY A 33 2.79 3.97 -7.73
CA GLY A 33 1.77 4.14 -8.76
C GLY A 33 0.68 5.14 -8.37
N ILE A 34 0.00 5.68 -9.39
CA ILE A 34 -0.99 6.76 -9.26
C ILE A 34 -2.16 6.39 -8.32
N ASP A 35 -2.66 5.17 -8.39
CA ASP A 35 -3.81 4.75 -7.60
C ASP A 35 -3.50 4.81 -6.09
N SER A 36 -2.38 4.19 -5.68
CA SER A 36 -1.94 4.24 -4.29
C SER A 36 -1.63 5.66 -3.81
N ALA A 37 -1.14 6.53 -4.72
CA ALA A 37 -0.85 7.92 -4.41
C ALA A 37 -2.14 8.72 -4.15
N VAL A 38 -3.16 8.54 -4.99
CA VAL A 38 -4.47 9.16 -4.82
C VAL A 38 -5.15 8.63 -3.55
N THR A 39 -5.20 7.30 -3.36
CA THR A 39 -5.84 6.70 -2.19
C THR A 39 -5.21 7.17 -0.88
N SER A 40 -3.88 7.11 -0.75
CA SER A 40 -3.18 7.56 0.46
C SER A 40 -3.40 9.06 0.74
N THR A 41 -3.47 9.90 -0.30
CA THR A 41 -3.77 11.33 -0.16
C THR A 41 -5.21 11.58 0.31
N LEU A 42 -6.18 10.83 -0.22
CA LEU A 42 -7.57 10.92 0.21
C LEU A 42 -7.74 10.44 1.66
N CYS A 43 -7.08 9.35 2.05
CA CYS A 43 -7.04 8.89 3.44
C CYS A 43 -6.41 9.96 4.34
N ALA A 44 -5.28 10.58 3.96
CA ALA A 44 -4.61 11.61 4.75
C ALA A 44 -5.51 12.84 4.97
N LYS A 45 -6.29 13.23 3.94
CA LYS A 45 -7.25 14.34 4.02
C LYS A 45 -8.42 14.12 4.99
N THR A 46 -8.68 12.90 5.43
CA THR A 46 -9.70 12.64 6.46
C THR A 46 -9.30 13.18 7.83
N GLY A 47 -8.02 13.44 8.06
CA GLY A 47 -7.46 13.81 9.37
C GLY A 47 -7.25 12.63 10.32
N LEU A 48 -7.72 11.41 9.97
CA LEU A 48 -7.45 10.21 10.75
C LEU A 48 -5.99 9.75 10.55
N PRO A 49 -5.38 9.05 11.54
CA PRO A 49 -4.09 8.39 11.38
C PRO A 49 -4.00 7.55 10.09
N VAL A 50 -2.92 7.74 9.33
CA VAL A 50 -2.62 6.94 8.14
C VAL A 50 -1.22 6.34 8.25
N LEU A 51 -1.14 5.02 8.14
CA LEU A 51 0.12 4.29 8.04
C LEU A 51 0.39 3.93 6.58
N CYS A 52 1.39 4.56 5.98
CA CYS A 52 1.88 4.22 4.66
C CYS A 52 2.93 3.09 4.77
N VAL A 53 2.65 1.95 4.16
CA VAL A 53 3.54 0.78 4.18
C VAL A 53 4.24 0.63 2.83
N GLU A 54 5.56 0.62 2.85
CA GLU A 54 6.40 0.39 1.68
C GLU A 54 6.86 -1.09 1.66
N MET A 55 6.51 -1.84 0.62
CA MET A 55 6.70 -3.30 0.57
C MET A 55 7.41 -3.78 -0.69
N PRO A 56 8.72 -3.51 -0.84
CA PRO A 56 9.47 -3.93 -2.01
C PRO A 56 9.61 -5.45 -2.09
N ILE A 57 9.42 -5.98 -3.29
CA ILE A 57 9.75 -7.35 -3.69
C ILE A 57 10.36 -7.27 -5.09
N HIS A 58 11.68 -7.41 -5.21
CA HIS A 58 12.41 -7.26 -6.48
C HIS A 58 12.00 -6.03 -7.29
N GLN A 59 11.68 -4.93 -6.61
CA GLN A 59 11.14 -3.74 -7.25
C GLN A 59 12.26 -2.92 -7.90
N GLY A 60 12.03 -2.43 -9.11
CA GLY A 60 12.97 -1.55 -9.79
C GLY A 60 13.20 -0.27 -8.99
N LYS A 61 14.45 0.21 -8.95
CA LYS A 61 14.88 1.39 -8.18
C LYS A 61 13.99 2.62 -8.40
N ASN A 62 13.50 2.82 -9.63
CA ASN A 62 12.65 3.96 -9.98
C ASN A 62 11.27 3.93 -9.28
N GLN A 63 10.68 2.76 -9.07
CA GLN A 63 9.38 2.64 -8.39
C GLN A 63 9.52 2.92 -6.89
N VAL A 64 10.56 2.36 -6.28
CA VAL A 64 10.94 2.61 -4.89
C VAL A 64 11.16 4.12 -4.67
N SER A 65 11.90 4.77 -5.57
CA SER A 65 12.11 6.22 -5.52
C SER A 65 10.80 7.01 -5.55
N ARG A 66 9.83 6.65 -6.41
CA ARG A 66 8.54 7.35 -6.47
C ARG A 66 7.67 7.13 -5.24
N ALA A 67 7.64 5.90 -4.71
CA ALA A 67 6.91 5.61 -3.49
C ALA A 67 7.45 6.45 -2.32
N ASN A 68 8.77 6.52 -2.20
CA ASN A 68 9.43 7.30 -1.15
C ASN A 68 9.12 8.79 -1.27
N LEU A 69 9.33 9.38 -2.45
CA LEU A 69 9.04 10.79 -2.69
C LEU A 69 7.57 11.14 -2.38
N HIS A 70 6.64 10.26 -2.72
CA HIS A 70 5.21 10.47 -2.42
C HIS A 70 4.91 10.39 -0.91
N ILE A 71 5.49 9.42 -0.20
CA ILE A 71 5.31 9.31 1.26
C ILE A 71 5.94 10.52 1.96
N ASP A 72 7.14 10.93 1.55
CA ASP A 72 7.82 12.09 2.11
C ASP A 72 6.95 13.35 1.93
N TRP A 73 6.40 13.57 0.73
CA TRP A 73 5.44 14.65 0.47
C TRP A 73 4.19 14.55 1.36
N LEU A 74 3.63 13.35 1.56
CA LEU A 74 2.48 13.17 2.45
C LEU A 74 2.83 13.56 3.89
N GLN A 75 3.98 13.15 4.41
CA GLN A 75 4.39 13.46 5.79
C GLN A 75 4.66 14.96 5.98
N GLU A 76 5.17 15.65 4.96
CA GLU A 76 5.35 17.11 4.98
C GLU A 76 4.01 17.87 4.98
N ASN A 77 2.97 17.35 4.31
CA ASN A 77 1.69 18.03 4.13
C ASN A 77 0.62 17.59 5.15
N PHE A 78 0.78 16.43 5.77
CA PHE A 78 -0.22 15.82 6.65
C PHE A 78 0.44 15.24 7.90
N PRO A 79 0.27 15.88 9.08
CA PRO A 79 0.91 15.45 10.32
C PRO A 79 0.38 14.10 10.86
N ASN A 80 -0.78 13.65 10.36
CA ASN A 80 -1.41 12.38 10.68
C ASN A 80 -0.86 11.19 9.86
N VAL A 81 0.14 11.40 9.01
CA VAL A 81 0.74 10.35 8.18
C VAL A 81 2.05 9.83 8.79
N SER A 82 2.18 8.51 8.84
CA SER A 82 3.39 7.80 9.27
C SER A 82 3.84 6.79 8.21
N ARG A 83 5.12 6.42 8.25
CA ARG A 83 5.75 5.51 7.29
C ARG A 83 6.25 4.25 7.98
N GLN A 84 6.05 3.10 7.35
CA GLN A 84 6.63 1.82 7.76
C GLN A 84 7.21 1.05 6.56
N PRO A 85 8.54 0.99 6.41
CA PRO A 85 9.16 0.13 5.41
C PRO A 85 9.17 -1.33 5.87
N VAL A 86 8.89 -2.25 4.93
CA VAL A 86 8.92 -3.70 5.14
C VAL A 86 9.49 -4.40 3.90
N ASN A 87 10.76 -4.80 3.95
CA ASN A 87 11.37 -5.54 2.85
C ASN A 87 10.85 -6.98 2.80
N LEU A 88 10.01 -7.28 1.81
CA LEU A 88 9.41 -8.61 1.62
C LEU A 88 10.22 -9.50 0.66
N THR A 89 11.32 -9.00 0.10
CA THR A 89 12.15 -9.77 -0.84
C THR A 89 12.65 -11.09 -0.23
N PRO A 90 13.24 -11.12 0.99
CA PRO A 90 13.72 -12.38 1.56
C PRO A 90 12.59 -13.38 1.86
N VAL A 91 11.41 -12.89 2.24
CA VAL A 91 10.24 -13.73 2.52
C VAL A 91 9.73 -14.36 1.21
N PHE A 92 9.66 -13.57 0.15
CA PHE A 92 9.28 -14.04 -1.17
C PHE A 92 10.28 -15.06 -1.73
N ASP A 93 11.58 -14.81 -1.61
CA ASP A 93 12.62 -15.70 -2.14
C ASP A 93 12.63 -17.05 -1.43
N ASN A 94 12.47 -17.07 -0.10
CA ASN A 94 12.34 -18.30 0.67
C ASN A 94 11.05 -19.08 0.34
N LEU A 95 9.96 -18.37 0.05
CA LEU A 95 8.74 -19.03 -0.44
C LEU A 95 8.99 -19.67 -1.81
N VAL A 96 9.62 -18.96 -2.75
CA VAL A 96 9.93 -19.46 -4.09
C VAL A 96 10.85 -20.69 -4.03
N SER A 97 11.86 -20.68 -3.16
CA SER A 97 12.79 -21.82 -3.01
C SER A 97 12.13 -23.06 -2.40
N SER A 98 11.02 -22.88 -1.68
CA SER A 98 10.24 -23.97 -1.09
C SER A 98 9.21 -24.58 -2.05
N LEU A 99 9.00 -23.98 -3.24
CA LEU A 99 8.08 -24.48 -4.25
C LEU A 99 8.76 -25.49 -5.17
N PRO A 100 8.05 -26.54 -5.64
CA PRO A 100 8.61 -27.48 -6.60
C PRO A 100 8.94 -26.79 -7.94
N PRO A 101 9.89 -27.34 -8.72
CA PRO A 101 10.11 -26.90 -10.09
C PRO A 101 8.87 -27.14 -10.95
N VAL A 102 8.73 -26.34 -12.01
CA VAL A 102 7.63 -26.46 -12.99
C VAL A 102 8.20 -26.47 -14.41
N GLU A 103 7.47 -27.07 -15.35
CA GLU A 103 7.88 -27.11 -16.75
C GLU A 103 7.60 -25.78 -17.48
N ASP A 104 6.50 -25.11 -17.13
CA ASP A 104 6.08 -23.83 -17.71
C ASP A 104 6.48 -22.64 -16.82
N GLU A 105 7.60 -22.00 -17.17
CA GLU A 105 8.12 -20.83 -16.46
C GLU A 105 7.29 -19.55 -16.69
N GLU A 106 6.53 -19.45 -17.79
CA GLU A 106 5.66 -18.29 -18.04
C GLU A 106 4.46 -18.34 -17.09
N GLN A 107 3.83 -19.51 -16.97
CA GLN A 107 2.76 -19.74 -16.00
C GLN A 107 3.26 -19.56 -14.56
N ARG A 108 4.50 -20.00 -14.27
CA ARG A 108 5.15 -19.75 -12.97
C ARG A 108 5.26 -18.26 -12.68
N PHE A 109 5.75 -17.47 -13.65
CA PHE A 109 5.94 -16.04 -13.48
C PHE A 109 4.62 -15.33 -13.14
N MET A 110 3.54 -15.67 -13.84
CA MET A 110 2.20 -15.12 -13.57
C MET A 110 1.69 -15.52 -12.18
N SER A 111 1.91 -16.78 -11.78
CA SER A 111 1.56 -17.28 -10.45
C SER A 111 2.33 -16.52 -9.36
N LEU A 112 3.63 -16.29 -9.57
CA LEU A 112 4.49 -15.53 -8.67
C LEU A 112 4.13 -14.05 -8.57
N ALA A 113 3.61 -13.44 -9.64
CA ALA A 113 3.05 -12.09 -9.58
C ALA A 113 1.87 -12.00 -8.59
N ASN A 114 0.97 -12.97 -8.62
CA ASN A 114 -0.14 -13.04 -7.68
C ASN A 114 0.32 -13.35 -6.25
N THR A 115 1.34 -14.19 -6.08
CA THR A 115 1.95 -14.47 -4.78
C THR A 115 2.54 -13.22 -4.15
N ARG A 116 3.23 -12.36 -4.92
CA ARG A 116 3.73 -11.06 -4.43
C ARG A 116 2.59 -10.16 -3.93
N ALA A 117 1.47 -10.10 -4.65
CA ALA A 117 0.32 -9.32 -4.23
C ALA A 117 -0.26 -9.83 -2.90
N ARG A 118 -0.35 -11.16 -2.72
CA ARG A 118 -0.84 -11.77 -1.48
C ARG A 118 0.07 -11.51 -0.29
N LEU A 119 1.40 -11.60 -0.45
CA LEU A 119 2.35 -11.27 0.62
C LEU A 119 2.19 -9.82 1.12
N ARG A 120 2.00 -8.88 0.19
CA ARG A 120 1.74 -7.47 0.54
C ARG A 120 0.40 -7.31 1.26
N MET A 121 -0.66 -7.96 0.77
CA MET A 121 -1.97 -7.93 1.43
C MET A 121 -1.88 -8.46 2.87
N THR A 122 -1.27 -9.62 3.07
CA THR A 122 -1.08 -10.19 4.42
C THR A 122 -0.31 -9.24 5.33
N THR A 123 0.73 -8.59 4.81
CA THR A 123 1.53 -7.60 5.56
C THR A 123 0.69 -6.38 5.97
N LEU A 124 -0.17 -5.87 5.08
CA LEU A 124 -1.08 -4.76 5.40
C LEU A 124 -2.07 -5.15 6.50
N TYR A 125 -2.65 -6.35 6.43
CA TYR A 125 -3.58 -6.85 7.45
C TYR A 125 -2.93 -7.05 8.81
N TYR A 126 -1.65 -7.44 8.85
CA TYR A 126 -0.89 -7.49 10.10
C TYR A 126 -0.89 -6.12 10.81
N PHE A 127 -0.56 -5.04 10.09
CA PHE A 127 -0.59 -3.70 10.69
C PHE A 127 -1.99 -3.17 10.98
N ALA A 128 -2.99 -3.54 10.16
CA ALA A 128 -4.36 -3.11 10.39
C ALA A 128 -4.97 -3.71 11.67
N ALA A 129 -4.44 -4.83 12.16
CA ALA A 129 -4.92 -5.52 13.36
C ALA A 129 -4.19 -5.12 14.66
N LEU A 130 -3.07 -4.40 14.58
CA LEU A 130 -2.31 -3.91 15.74
C LEU A 130 -2.94 -2.63 16.32
#